data_AF-C1B9E1-F1
#
_entry.id   AF-C1B9E1-F1
#
_cell.length_a   1.000
_cell.length_b   1.000
_cell.length_c   1.000
_cell.angle_alpha   90.00
_cell.angle_beta   90.00
_cell.angle_gamma   90.00
#
_symmetry.space_group_name_H-M   'P 1'
#
loop_
_entity.id
_entity.type
_entity.pdbx_description
1 polymer ?
#
loop_
_entity_poly.entity_id
_entity_poly.type
_entity_poly.pdbx_seq_one_letter_code
_entity_poly.pdbx_strand_id
1 'polypeptide(L)'
;MAYYLHGYDLNQWFRDERDWRELFELKDQFPPGSAYKSALMEDDEIAEYLANQPESPPANPDDPIPFRWFDPTAQRLTDMIDLLVKVVYASAGNDPNAAPTAPRPVPKHVLIRRERKRKRLRNRVSQLIPGAYAP
;
A
#
# COMPACT_ATOMS: atom_id res chain seq x y z
N MET A 1 -20.05 25.44 11.29
CA MET A 1 -20.42 24.36 10.35
C MET A 1 -20.01 23.06 11.02
N ALA A 2 -20.95 22.25 11.50
CA ALA A 2 -20.65 21.04 12.26
C ALA A 2 -20.20 19.93 11.29
N TYR A 3 -19.04 19.34 11.55
CA TYR A 3 -18.51 18.26 10.72
C TYR A 3 -19.03 16.93 11.28
N TYR A 4 -20.17 16.47 10.76
CA TYR A 4 -20.74 15.20 11.15
C TYR A 4 -20.06 14.04 10.41
N LEU A 5 -19.31 13.23 11.15
CA LEU A 5 -18.76 11.96 10.67
C LEU A 5 -19.46 10.84 11.44
N HIS A 6 -20.27 10.01 10.76
CA HIS A 6 -21.05 8.94 11.40
C HIS A 6 -21.90 9.36 12.62
N GLY A 7 -22.46 10.57 12.59
CA GLY A 7 -23.29 11.10 13.70
C GLY A 7 -22.50 11.72 14.85
N TYR A 8 -21.16 11.70 14.79
CA TYR A 8 -20.29 12.40 15.73
C TYR A 8 -19.91 13.77 15.18
N ASP A 9 -19.96 14.81 16.04
CA ASP A 9 -19.37 16.12 15.74
C ASP A 9 -17.92 16.12 16.18
N LEU A 10 -17.00 16.24 15.21
CA LEU A 10 -15.56 16.27 15.47
C LEU A 10 -15.16 17.40 16.44
N ASN A 11 -15.94 18.48 16.53
CA ASN A 11 -15.65 19.59 17.43
C ASN A 11 -15.75 19.22 18.93
N GLN A 12 -16.42 18.11 19.28
CA GLN A 12 -16.56 17.69 20.67
C GLN A 12 -15.20 17.32 21.31
N TRP A 13 -14.32 16.66 20.57
CA TRP A 13 -12.95 16.37 21.05
C TRP A 13 -12.09 17.64 21.17
N PHE A 14 -12.25 18.60 20.27
CA PHE A 14 -11.52 19.87 20.33
C PHE A 14 -11.99 20.80 21.46
N ARG A 15 -13.20 20.57 21.98
CA ARG A 15 -13.79 21.32 23.09
C ARG A 15 -13.63 20.61 24.44
N ASP A 16 -12.92 19.49 24.48
CA ASP A 16 -12.75 18.66 25.69
C ASP A 16 -14.06 18.06 26.22
N GLU A 17 -15.08 17.93 25.36
CA GLU A 17 -16.38 17.31 25.70
C GLU A 17 -16.32 15.78 25.59
N ARG A 18 -15.27 15.22 24.98
CA ARG A 18 -15.02 13.78 24.79
C ARG A 18 -13.55 13.45 24.96
N ASP A 19 -13.27 12.23 25.43
CA ASP A 19 -11.90 11.72 25.58
C ASP A 19 -11.23 11.54 24.20
N TRP A 20 -10.00 12.02 24.08
CA TRP A 20 -9.12 11.84 22.93
C TRP A 20 -8.89 10.36 22.58
N ARG A 21 -8.97 9.46 23.56
CA ARG A 21 -8.88 8.01 23.32
C ARG A 21 -9.97 7.52 22.36
N GLU A 22 -11.19 8.04 22.48
CA GLU A 22 -12.29 7.68 21.57
C GLU A 22 -12.01 8.11 20.13
N LEU A 23 -11.33 9.24 19.92
CA LEU A 23 -10.94 9.68 18.59
C LEU A 23 -9.90 8.74 17.98
N PHE A 24 -8.95 8.26 18.79
CA PHE A 24 -7.98 7.26 18.34
C PHE A 24 -8.62 5.91 18.04
N GLU A 25 -9.64 5.49 18.78
CA GLU A 25 -10.41 4.29 18.46
C GLU A 25 -11.21 4.47 17.16
N LEU A 26 -11.83 5.63 16.95
CA LEU A 26 -12.56 5.95 15.73
C LEU A 26 -11.66 5.90 14.50
N LYS A 27 -10.43 6.43 14.58
CA LYS A 27 -9.48 6.41 13.45
C LYS A 27 -9.14 4.98 13.00
N ASP A 28 -9.13 4.04 13.94
CA ASP A 28 -8.74 2.65 13.69
C ASP A 28 -9.87 1.85 13.03
N GLN A 29 -11.11 2.26 13.26
CA GLN A 29 -12.30 1.68 12.64
C GLN A 29 -12.54 2.16 11.20
N PHE A 30 -11.75 3.10 10.68
CA PHE A 30 -11.94 3.55 9.31
C PHE A 30 -11.72 2.43 8.30
N PRO A 31 -12.62 2.31 7.30
CA PRO A 31 -12.51 1.27 6.31
C PRO A 31 -11.22 1.44 5.47
N PRO A 32 -10.71 0.34 4.91
CA PRO A 32 -9.69 0.39 3.88
C PRO A 32 -10.14 1.28 2.72
N GLY A 33 -9.23 2.09 2.17
CA GLY A 33 -9.57 3.06 1.12
C GLY A 33 -10.32 4.30 1.62
N SER A 34 -10.45 4.50 2.94
CA SER A 34 -10.89 5.79 3.47
C SER A 34 -9.90 6.90 3.12
N ALA A 35 -10.40 8.14 2.99
CA ALA A 35 -9.56 9.30 2.68
C ALA A 35 -8.40 9.47 3.69
N TYR A 36 -8.64 9.18 4.96
CA TYR A 36 -7.61 9.21 6.01
C TYR A 36 -6.50 8.17 5.77
N LYS A 37 -6.86 6.89 5.56
CA LYS A 37 -5.87 5.82 5.35
C LYS A 37 -5.06 6.05 4.07
N SER A 38 -5.67 6.62 3.04
CA SER A 38 -4.97 6.97 1.79
C SER A 38 -4.01 8.14 1.95
N ALA A 39 -4.45 9.21 2.61
CA ALA A 39 -3.59 10.36 2.88
C ALA A 39 -2.34 9.93 3.67
N LEU A 40 -2.51 9.04 4.66
CA LEU A 40 -1.39 8.49 5.45
C LEU A 40 -0.35 7.75 4.60
N MET A 41 -0.79 7.09 3.51
CA MET A 41 0.08 6.28 2.65
C MET A 41 0.71 7.08 1.51
N GLU A 42 0.12 8.23 1.20
CA GLU A 42 0.56 9.18 0.19
C GLU A 42 1.44 10.29 0.78
N ASP A 43 1.49 10.46 2.09
CA ASP A 43 2.35 11.42 2.76
C ASP A 43 3.83 10.99 2.71
N ASP A 44 4.72 11.90 2.31
CA ASP A 44 6.14 11.61 2.11
C ASP A 44 6.89 11.40 3.44
N GLU A 45 6.59 12.20 4.48
CA GLU A 45 7.24 12.11 5.78
C GLU A 45 6.86 10.79 6.47
N ILE A 46 5.58 10.42 6.39
CA ILE A 46 5.07 9.17 6.94
C ILE A 46 5.61 7.98 6.14
N ALA A 47 5.68 8.08 4.81
CA ALA A 47 6.25 7.05 3.97
C ALA A 47 7.72 6.78 4.29
N GLU A 48 8.51 7.82 4.55
CA GLU A 48 9.91 7.68 4.98
C GLU A 48 10.04 7.02 6.35
N TYR A 49 9.21 7.46 7.31
CA TYR A 49 9.16 6.86 8.64
C TYR A 49 8.82 5.36 8.58
N LEU A 50 7.76 5.00 7.84
CA LEU A 50 7.37 3.59 7.63
C LEU A 50 8.44 2.80 6.88
N ALA A 51 9.14 3.41 5.93
CA ALA A 51 10.22 2.75 5.19
C ALA A 51 11.44 2.41 6.08
N ASN A 52 11.61 3.10 7.21
CA ASN A 52 12.66 2.85 8.19
C ASN A 52 12.29 1.77 9.22
N GLN A 53 11.00 1.50 9.42
CA GLN A 53 10.58 0.44 10.33
C GLN A 53 10.93 -0.96 9.79
N PRO A 54 11.16 -1.95 10.68
CA PRO A 54 11.32 -3.33 10.27
C PRO A 54 10.13 -3.76 9.41
N GLU A 55 10.43 -4.49 8.34
CA GLU A 55 9.40 -5.00 7.45
C GLU A 55 8.51 -5.96 8.22
N SER A 56 7.26 -5.56 8.45
CA SER A 56 6.22 -6.48 8.92
C SER A 56 6.14 -7.67 7.95
N PRO A 57 5.65 -8.84 8.42
CA PRO A 57 5.41 -9.99 7.56
C PRO A 57 4.69 -9.55 6.27
N PRO A 58 4.97 -10.18 5.12
CA PRO A 58 4.34 -9.82 3.87
C PRO A 58 2.83 -9.76 4.09
N ALA A 59 2.24 -8.60 3.79
CA ALA A 59 0.80 -8.42 3.81
C ALA A 59 0.17 -9.56 3.02
N ASN A 60 -0.89 -10.15 3.56
CA ASN A 60 -1.63 -11.17 2.86
C ASN A 60 -2.07 -10.57 1.51
N PRO A 61 -2.02 -11.28 0.37
CA PRO A 61 -2.47 -10.70 -0.91
C PRO A 61 -3.93 -10.23 -0.87
N ASP A 62 -4.72 -10.78 0.07
CA ASP A 62 -6.10 -10.41 0.37
C ASP A 62 -6.23 -9.15 1.25
N ASP A 63 -5.11 -8.63 1.79
CA ASP A 63 -5.14 -7.42 2.60
C ASP A 63 -5.51 -6.23 1.70
N PRO A 64 -6.56 -5.48 2.07
CA PRO A 64 -7.07 -4.42 1.22
C PRO A 64 -6.06 -3.28 1.12
N ILE A 65 -5.76 -2.90 -0.12
CA ILE A 65 -4.82 -1.82 -0.42
C ILE A 65 -5.46 -0.47 -0.01
N PRO A 66 -4.85 0.32 0.90
CA PRO A 66 -5.50 1.46 1.56
C PRO A 66 -5.60 2.74 0.70
N PHE A 67 -5.89 2.63 -0.60
CA PHE A 67 -6.02 3.77 -1.51
C PHE A 67 -7.49 4.04 -1.86
N ARG A 68 -7.91 5.31 -1.77
CA ARG A 68 -9.31 5.73 -1.93
C ARG A 68 -9.86 5.42 -3.32
N TRP A 69 -9.02 5.57 -4.33
CA TRP A 69 -9.36 5.28 -5.72
C TRP A 69 -9.28 3.78 -6.04
N PHE A 70 -8.78 2.96 -5.12
CA PHE A 70 -8.63 1.52 -5.27
C PHE A 70 -9.46 0.81 -4.20
N ASP A 71 -10.77 0.87 -4.38
CA ASP A 71 -11.73 0.30 -3.45
C ASP A 71 -11.78 -1.25 -3.54
N PRO A 72 -12.54 -1.93 -2.66
CA PRO A 72 -12.68 -3.39 -2.72
C PRO A 72 -13.26 -3.91 -4.05
N THR A 73 -14.01 -3.09 -4.78
CA THR A 73 -14.54 -3.46 -6.10
C THR A 73 -13.42 -3.48 -7.14
N ALA A 74 -12.56 -2.46 -7.14
CA ALA A 74 -11.38 -2.37 -7.99
C ALA A 74 -10.40 -3.53 -7.72
N GLN A 75 -10.17 -3.89 -6.45
CA GLN A 75 -9.39 -5.08 -6.08
C GLN A 75 -9.99 -6.35 -6.70
N ARG A 76 -11.29 -6.61 -6.50
CA ARG A 76 -11.97 -7.80 -7.05
C ARG A 76 -11.88 -7.87 -8.57
N LEU A 77 -12.08 -6.74 -9.26
CA LEU A 77 -11.96 -6.68 -10.72
C LEU A 77 -10.53 -6.98 -11.18
N THR A 78 -9.53 -6.46 -10.47
CA THR A 78 -8.11 -6.75 -10.74
C THR A 78 -7.82 -8.24 -10.57
N ASP A 79 -8.34 -8.86 -9.52
CA ASP A 79 -8.16 -10.30 -9.26
C ASP A 79 -8.85 -11.16 -10.34
N MET A 80 -10.04 -10.75 -10.81
CA MET A 80 -10.72 -11.40 -11.93
C MET A 80 -9.91 -11.29 -13.23
N ILE A 81 -9.33 -10.12 -13.52
CA ILE A 81 -8.46 -9.93 -14.69
C ILE A 81 -7.25 -10.88 -14.61
N ASP A 82 -6.61 -10.98 -13.45
CA ASP A 82 -5.48 -11.89 -13.26
C ASP A 82 -5.86 -13.36 -13.51
N LEU A 83 -7.02 -13.80 -13.02
CA LEU A 83 -7.51 -15.15 -13.27
C LEU A 83 -7.79 -15.40 -14.75
N LEU A 84 -8.39 -14.43 -15.46
CA LEU A 84 -8.65 -14.55 -16.89
C LEU A 84 -7.35 -14.61 -17.70
N VAL A 85 -6.37 -13.78 -17.37
CA VAL A 85 -5.05 -13.80 -18.01
C VAL A 85 -4.35 -15.15 -17.80
N LYS A 86 -4.44 -15.73 -16.59
CA LYS A 86 -3.92 -17.08 -16.32
C LYS A 86 -4.61 -18.16 -17.14
N VAL A 87 -5.94 -18.10 -17.30
CA VAL A 87 -6.69 -19.04 -18.14
C VAL A 87 -6.24 -18.94 -19.60
N VAL A 88 -6.02 -17.74 -20.11
CA VAL A 88 -5.50 -17.53 -21.47
C VAL A 88 -4.10 -18.13 -21.62
N TYR A 89 -3.20 -17.88 -20.66
CA TYR A 89 -1.85 -18.47 -20.66
C TYR A 89 -1.87 -20.00 -20.64
N ALA A 90 -2.72 -20.58 -19.78
CA ALA A 90 -2.91 -22.03 -19.71
C ALA A 90 -3.40 -22.59 -21.04
N SER A 91 -4.37 -21.93 -21.68
CA SER A 91 -4.93 -22.36 -22.97
C SER A 91 -3.92 -22.28 -24.12
N ALA A 92 -2.95 -21.37 -24.04
CA ALA A 92 -1.86 -21.23 -25.00
C ALA A 92 -0.70 -22.22 -24.75
N GLY A 93 -0.80 -23.09 -23.73
CA GLY A 93 0.25 -24.05 -23.36
C GLY A 93 1.43 -23.43 -22.60
N ASN A 94 1.30 -22.19 -22.14
CA ASN A 94 2.31 -21.53 -21.30
C ASN A 94 2.05 -21.81 -19.82
N ASP A 95 3.08 -21.64 -18.98
CA ASP A 95 2.92 -21.71 -17.52
C ASP A 95 1.98 -20.59 -17.04
N PRO A 96 0.82 -20.91 -16.42
CA PRO A 96 -0.12 -19.91 -15.91
C PRO A 96 0.50 -19.03 -14.82
N ASN A 97 1.49 -19.51 -14.08
CA ASN A 97 2.14 -18.73 -13.02
C ASN A 97 3.13 -17.70 -13.56
N ALA A 98 3.56 -17.84 -14.82
CA ALA A 98 4.38 -16.85 -15.52
C ALA A 98 3.54 -15.72 -16.13
N ALA A 99 2.21 -15.78 -16.00
CA ALA A 99 1.32 -14.81 -16.58
C ALA A 99 1.48 -13.42 -15.92
N PRO A 100 1.46 -12.32 -16.70
CA PRO A 100 1.61 -10.98 -16.16
C PRO A 100 0.44 -10.65 -15.25
N THR A 101 0.75 -9.99 -14.14
CA THR A 101 -0.23 -9.55 -13.16
C THR A 101 -0.67 -8.11 -13.45
N ALA A 102 -1.96 -7.83 -13.28
CA ALA A 102 -2.52 -6.51 -13.42
C ALA A 102 -1.88 -5.52 -12.42
N PRO A 103 -1.69 -4.26 -12.84
CA PRO A 103 -1.03 -3.25 -12.01
C PRO A 103 -1.87 -2.94 -10.78
N ARG A 104 -1.24 -3.01 -9.60
CA ARG A 104 -1.84 -2.63 -8.32
C ARG A 104 -1.16 -1.37 -7.76
N PRO A 105 -1.88 -0.54 -7.00
CA PRO A 105 -1.26 0.56 -6.26
C PRO A 105 -0.17 0.02 -5.35
N VAL A 106 0.98 0.70 -5.35
CA VAL A 106 2.08 0.38 -4.45
C VAL A 106 2.24 1.55 -3.48
N PRO A 107 2.15 1.31 -2.15
CA PRO A 107 2.39 2.35 -1.16
C PRO A 107 3.78 2.99 -1.31
N LYS A 108 3.89 4.29 -1.08
CA LYS A 108 5.16 5.03 -1.23
C LYS A 108 6.30 4.43 -0.40
N HIS A 109 6.03 4.03 0.84
CA HIS A 109 7.04 3.41 1.71
C HIS A 109 7.63 2.11 1.10
N VAL A 110 6.83 1.33 0.37
CA VAL A 110 7.29 0.14 -0.35
C VAL A 110 8.21 0.52 -1.52
N LEU A 111 7.87 1.57 -2.26
CA LEU A 111 8.72 2.09 -3.34
C LEU A 111 10.09 2.54 -2.80
N ILE A 112 10.09 3.30 -1.70
CA ILE A 112 11.31 3.75 -1.02
C ILE A 112 12.17 2.55 -0.58
N ARG A 113 11.56 1.53 0.04
CA ARG A 113 12.27 0.29 0.42
C ARG A 113 12.88 -0.43 -0.78
N ARG A 114 12.11 -0.58 -1.87
CA ARG A 114 12.58 -1.21 -3.11
C ARG A 114 13.76 -0.46 -3.70
N GLU A 115 13.72 0.88 -3.73
CA GLU A 115 14.81 1.70 -4.23
C GLU A 115 16.07 1.56 -3.37
N ARG A 116 15.93 1.62 -2.04
CA ARG A 116 17.04 1.42 -1.10
C ARG A 116 17.66 0.03 -1.24
N LYS A 117 16.83 -1.01 -1.39
CA LYS A 117 17.29 -2.40 -1.62
C LYS A 117 18.06 -2.51 -2.95
N ARG A 118 17.57 -1.88 -4.02
CA ARG A 118 18.25 -1.81 -5.32
C ARG A 118 19.60 -1.10 -5.23
N LYS A 119 19.67 0.05 -4.55
CA LYS A 119 20.94 0.78 -4.31
C LYS A 119 21.94 -0.08 -3.53
N ARG A 120 21.50 -0.72 -2.44
CA ARG A 120 22.35 -1.64 -1.64
C ARG A 120 22.88 -2.81 -2.48
N LEU A 121 22.01 -3.43 -3.28
CA LEU A 121 22.40 -4.54 -4.15
C LEU A 121 23.42 -4.07 -5.20
N ARG A 122 23.17 -2.93 -5.85
CA ARG A 122 24.09 -2.34 -6.82
C ARG A 122 25.46 -2.08 -6.21
N ASN A 123 25.51 -1.50 -5.02
CA ASN A 123 26.77 -1.25 -4.30
C ASN A 123 27.52 -2.53 -3.94
N ARG A 124 26.81 -3.61 -3.60
CA ARG A 124 27.42 -4.93 -3.34
C ARG A 124 27.94 -5.57 -4.63
N VAL A 125 27.16 -5.52 -5.70
CA VAL A 125 27.56 -6.06 -7.01
C VAL A 125 28.79 -5.33 -7.55
N SER A 126 28.88 -4.00 -7.40
CA SER A 126 30.06 -3.24 -7.82
C SER A 126 31.32 -3.58 -7.03
N GLN A 127 31.20 -4.06 -5.78
CA GLN A 127 32.35 -4.54 -5.00
C GLN A 127 32.83 -5.92 -5.48
N LEU A 128 31.93 -6.76 -6.02
CA LEU A 128 32.25 -8.10 -6.48
C LEU A 128 32.78 -8.13 -7.92
N ILE A 129 32.36 -7.18 -8.76
CA ILE A 129 32.78 -7.09 -10.17
C ILE A 129 33.22 -5.63 -10.45
N PRO A 130 34.52 -5.31 -10.28
CA PRO A 130 35.04 -3.99 -10.63
C PRO A 130 34.94 -3.80 -12.15
N GLY A 131 34.04 -2.92 -12.62
CA GLY A 131 33.95 -2.51 -14.03
C GLY A 131 32.67 -2.89 -14.79
N ALA A 132 31.71 -3.62 -14.21
CA ALA A 132 30.49 -4.02 -14.92
C ALA A 132 29.45 -2.89 -15.13
N TYR A 133 29.66 -1.72 -14.52
CA TYR A 133 28.81 -0.55 -14.66
C TYR A 133 29.67 0.71 -14.71
N ALA A 134 30.23 1.03 -15.88
CA ALA A 134 30.56 2.40 -16.24
C ALA A 134 29.33 3.03 -16.91
N PRO A 135 29.06 4.34 -16.72
CA PRO A 135 27.87 5.01 -17.24
C PRO A 135 27.77 4.96 -18.78
#